data_AF-A0A0M9E7F4-F1
#
_entry.id   AF-A0A0M9E7F4-F1
#
_cell.length_a   1.000
_cell.length_b   1.000
_cell.length_c   1.000
_cell.angle_alpha   90.00
_cell.angle_beta   90.00
_cell.angle_gamma   90.00
#
_symmetry.space_group_name_H-M   'P 1'
#
loop_
_entity.id
_entity.type
_entity.pdbx_description
1 polymer ?
#
loop_
_entity_poly.entity_id
_entity_poly.type
_entity_poly.pdbx_seq_one_letter_code
_entity_poly.pdbx_strand_id
1 'polypeptide(L)'
;NETTQMIHSARMNSETIVVTWQCPETTSGHAIVGQINGTAMSWGQMVTFTASDVMYPQVNKVSDNTFVIVYTDRDNTNKGTAIIGQINGTDITLGTSSVFNDATTNYPKATRLSDTKIVVTYRDEDDSGNQQTIVADINGYSMTWGAESTLNTQQAGISSIQAMSGTKFVVSYSDPQNNTIGTAVVGEVSGTSISLGNEYTVNAQTSNHQLTKLSDDRFILTYRDDTDNYQGKALVGNISGTTITFGAPAIFCDLTNTRTTFSLYDDDKLLVNYQTSVIPTMYLKTGSISGNTISFEAASPSTWGVFENAEMSVLTLYDNKWLMVAGVEAGTILMYQKPVYVIGIAASSGSGSNGDSVNVVYSGIVSGLDDLIEGQAYYADENGNLTTTVTDRYLG
;
A
#
# COMPACT_ATOMS: atom_id res chain seq x y z
N ASN A 1 4.31 -24.37 5.74
CA ASN A 1 5.69 -23.96 5.41
C ASN A 1 5.92 -24.22 3.94
N GLU A 2 5.51 -23.27 3.10
CA GLU A 2 5.86 -23.23 1.67
C GLU A 2 6.76 -22.02 1.46
N THR A 3 7.66 -22.07 0.48
CA THR A 3 8.39 -20.88 0.06
C THR A 3 7.41 -19.93 -0.67
N THR A 4 7.70 -18.64 -0.78
CA THR A 4 6.76 -17.68 -1.40
C THR A 4 7.51 -16.67 -2.26
N GLN A 5 6.93 -16.32 -3.40
CA GLN A 5 7.40 -15.24 -4.29
C GLN A 5 6.22 -14.39 -4.75
N MET A 6 6.51 -13.19 -5.26
CA MET A 6 5.51 -12.24 -5.76
C MET A 6 4.39 -11.98 -4.74
N ILE A 7 4.79 -11.69 -3.50
CA ILE A 7 3.87 -11.44 -2.40
C ILE A 7 3.21 -10.08 -2.55
N HIS A 8 1.91 -10.02 -2.25
CA HIS A 8 1.17 -8.78 -2.14
C HIS A 8 0.18 -8.89 -0.99
N SER A 9 -0.11 -7.77 -0.34
CA SER A 9 -1.11 -7.74 0.73
C SER A 9 -2.00 -6.53 0.59
N ALA A 10 -3.22 -6.66 1.10
CA ALA A 10 -4.21 -5.59 1.16
C ALA A 10 -4.81 -5.51 2.55
N ARG A 11 -4.90 -4.29 3.08
CA ARG A 11 -5.72 -4.01 4.26
C ARG A 11 -7.19 -4.00 3.86
N MET A 12 -7.98 -4.85 4.50
CA MET A 12 -9.42 -4.94 4.26
C MET A 12 -10.17 -4.00 5.19
N ASN A 13 -9.85 -4.01 6.47
CA ASN A 13 -10.38 -3.08 7.46
C ASN A 13 -9.32 -2.89 8.57
N SER A 14 -9.69 -2.33 9.73
CA SER A 14 -8.76 -2.15 10.85
C SER A 14 -8.21 -3.47 11.36
N GLU A 15 -8.99 -4.55 11.29
CA GLU A 15 -8.68 -5.84 11.91
C GLU A 15 -8.34 -6.92 10.89
N THR A 16 -8.62 -6.73 9.61
CA THR A 16 -8.48 -7.78 8.60
C THR A 16 -7.52 -7.36 7.49
N ILE A 17 -6.62 -8.28 7.13
CA ILE A 17 -5.77 -8.18 5.94
C ILE A 17 -5.91 -9.44 5.08
N VAL A 18 -5.60 -9.32 3.80
CA VAL A 18 -5.44 -10.47 2.89
C VAL A 18 -4.03 -10.45 2.31
N VAL A 19 -3.39 -11.61 2.25
CA VAL A 19 -2.09 -11.80 1.60
C VAL A 19 -2.29 -12.76 0.44
N THR A 20 -1.65 -12.45 -0.69
CA THR A 20 -1.54 -13.34 -1.86
C THR A 20 -0.09 -13.56 -2.23
N TRP A 21 0.23 -14.75 -2.74
CA TRP A 21 1.57 -15.08 -3.22
C TRP A 21 1.51 -16.17 -4.30
N GLN A 22 2.63 -16.33 -5.00
CA GLN A 22 2.97 -17.51 -5.78
C GLN A 22 3.76 -18.49 -4.91
N CYS A 23 3.36 -19.76 -4.87
CA CYS A 23 4.15 -20.85 -4.32
C CYS A 23 5.26 -21.23 -5.32
N PRO A 24 6.56 -21.08 -5.00
CA PRO A 24 7.66 -21.31 -5.95
C PRO A 24 7.78 -22.78 -6.39
N GLU A 25 7.41 -23.74 -5.55
CA GLU A 25 7.53 -25.17 -5.86
C GLU A 25 6.50 -25.62 -6.91
N THR A 26 5.28 -25.10 -6.83
CA THR A 26 4.13 -25.53 -7.63
C THR A 26 3.65 -24.47 -8.61
N THR A 27 4.22 -23.26 -8.55
CA THR A 27 3.79 -22.06 -9.25
C THR A 27 2.31 -21.69 -9.02
N SER A 28 1.65 -22.29 -8.02
CA SER A 28 0.25 -22.04 -7.69
C SER A 28 0.05 -20.70 -6.98
N GLY A 29 -1.15 -20.14 -7.15
CA GLY A 29 -1.55 -18.89 -6.52
C GLY A 29 -2.41 -19.12 -5.28
N HIS A 30 -2.00 -18.55 -4.16
CA HIS A 30 -2.69 -18.70 -2.88
C HIS A 30 -3.10 -17.37 -2.26
N ALA A 31 -4.17 -17.41 -1.48
CA ALA A 31 -4.61 -16.31 -0.63
C ALA A 31 -4.83 -16.79 0.81
N ILE A 32 -4.59 -15.93 1.78
CA ILE A 32 -4.89 -16.18 3.19
C ILE A 32 -5.38 -14.90 3.85
N VAL A 33 -6.37 -15.02 4.72
CA VAL A 33 -6.85 -13.91 5.54
C VAL A 33 -6.11 -13.91 6.87
N GLY A 34 -5.68 -12.74 7.31
CA GLY A 34 -5.13 -12.52 8.63
C GLY A 34 -6.03 -11.61 9.45
N GLN A 35 -6.25 -11.96 10.71
CA GLN A 35 -7.02 -11.18 11.68
C GLN A 35 -6.09 -10.60 12.73
N ILE A 36 -6.22 -9.31 12.99
CA ILE A 36 -5.43 -8.50 13.92
C ILE A 36 -6.23 -8.36 15.21
N ASN A 37 -5.67 -8.84 16.32
CA ASN A 37 -6.23 -8.63 17.65
C ASN A 37 -5.18 -8.01 18.57
N GLY A 38 -5.28 -6.69 18.78
CA GLY A 38 -4.29 -5.92 19.53
C GLY A 38 -2.92 -5.93 18.87
N THR A 39 -2.02 -6.78 19.37
CA THR A 39 -0.65 -6.98 18.89
C THR A 39 -0.43 -8.36 18.25
N ALA A 40 -1.43 -9.24 18.33
CA ALA A 40 -1.36 -10.59 17.82
C ALA A 40 -2.04 -10.65 16.44
N MET A 41 -1.62 -11.62 15.63
CA MET A 41 -2.43 -12.06 14.50
C MET A 41 -2.73 -13.54 14.55
N SER A 42 -3.89 -13.88 14.01
CA SER A 42 -4.27 -15.22 13.63
C SER A 42 -4.48 -15.30 12.13
N TRP A 43 -4.24 -16.49 11.57
CA TRP A 43 -4.39 -16.75 10.15
C TRP A 43 -5.56 -17.70 9.93
N GLY A 44 -6.34 -17.44 8.88
CA GLY A 44 -7.37 -18.34 8.41
C GLY A 44 -6.82 -19.54 7.66
N GLN A 45 -7.71 -20.23 6.94
CA GLN A 45 -7.29 -21.29 6.02
C GLN A 45 -6.75 -20.69 4.73
N MET A 46 -5.64 -21.25 4.24
CA MET A 46 -5.13 -20.94 2.91
C MET A 46 -6.13 -21.42 1.86
N VAL A 47 -6.40 -20.57 0.86
CA VAL A 47 -7.17 -20.95 -0.33
C VAL A 47 -6.30 -20.84 -1.57
N THR A 48 -6.55 -21.70 -2.54
CA THR A 48 -5.85 -21.71 -3.84
C THR A 48 -6.76 -21.07 -4.88
N PHE A 49 -6.31 -19.97 -5.50
CA PHE A 49 -7.07 -19.30 -6.57
C PHE A 49 -6.63 -19.73 -7.98
N THR A 50 -5.44 -20.32 -8.11
CA THR A 50 -5.02 -21.07 -9.30
C THR A 50 -4.06 -22.20 -8.93
N ALA A 51 -4.19 -23.34 -9.60
CA ALA A 51 -3.50 -24.58 -9.26
C ALA A 51 -2.03 -24.64 -9.71
N SER A 52 -1.64 -23.82 -10.69
CA SER A 52 -0.27 -23.67 -11.18
C SER A 52 -0.12 -22.37 -11.98
N ASP A 53 1.12 -22.08 -12.37
CA ASP A 53 1.61 -21.01 -13.23
C ASP A 53 0.92 -19.63 -13.10
N VAL A 54 0.69 -19.16 -11.86
CA VAL A 54 0.36 -17.75 -11.60
C VAL A 54 1.58 -16.87 -11.79
N MET A 55 1.45 -15.66 -12.32
CA MET A 55 2.47 -14.62 -12.18
C MET A 55 1.90 -13.28 -11.75
N TYR A 56 2.69 -12.54 -10.99
CA TYR A 56 2.41 -11.19 -10.50
C TYR A 56 1.05 -11.03 -9.80
N PRO A 57 0.63 -11.91 -8.87
CA PRO A 57 -0.65 -11.74 -8.19
C PRO A 57 -0.68 -10.44 -7.36
N GLN A 58 -1.76 -9.68 -7.51
CA GLN A 58 -1.99 -8.44 -6.77
C GLN A 58 -3.38 -8.45 -6.15
N VAL A 59 -3.45 -8.54 -4.82
CA VAL A 59 -4.70 -8.38 -4.07
C VAL A 59 -5.01 -6.92 -3.79
N ASN A 60 -6.27 -6.52 -4.02
CA ASN A 60 -6.76 -5.18 -3.74
C ASN A 60 -8.10 -5.25 -3.01
N LYS A 61 -8.26 -4.41 -1.98
CA LYS A 61 -9.55 -4.23 -1.31
C LYS A 61 -10.58 -3.72 -2.30
N VAL A 62 -11.77 -4.32 -2.35
CA VAL A 62 -12.96 -3.79 -3.05
C VAL A 62 -13.93 -3.20 -2.03
N SER A 63 -14.18 -3.89 -0.91
CA SER A 63 -14.91 -3.38 0.26
C SER A 63 -14.31 -4.01 1.53
N ASP A 64 -14.86 -3.74 2.70
CA ASP A 64 -14.29 -4.27 3.97
C ASP A 64 -14.22 -5.80 4.05
N ASN A 65 -15.04 -6.50 3.26
CA ASN A 65 -15.10 -7.96 3.21
C ASN A 65 -14.93 -8.53 1.80
N THR A 66 -14.72 -7.70 0.78
CA THR A 66 -14.55 -8.15 -0.61
C THR A 66 -13.22 -7.67 -1.15
N PHE A 67 -12.47 -8.54 -1.81
CA PHE A 67 -11.23 -8.20 -2.49
C PHE A 67 -11.23 -8.74 -3.92
N VAL A 68 -10.33 -8.21 -4.73
CA VAL A 68 -10.01 -8.72 -6.06
C VAL A 68 -8.54 -9.13 -6.09
N ILE A 69 -8.23 -10.23 -6.75
CA ILE A 69 -6.86 -10.60 -7.13
C ILE A 69 -6.77 -10.46 -8.64
N VAL A 70 -5.82 -9.67 -9.14
CA VAL A 70 -5.45 -9.65 -10.57
C VAL A 70 -4.10 -10.34 -10.75
N TYR A 71 -3.94 -11.09 -11.84
CA TYR A 71 -2.74 -11.88 -12.09
C TYR A 71 -2.59 -12.22 -13.58
N THR A 72 -1.37 -12.60 -13.98
CA THR A 72 -1.11 -13.25 -15.26
C THR A 72 -1.32 -14.76 -15.08
N ASP A 73 -2.26 -15.32 -15.82
CA ASP A 73 -2.59 -16.74 -15.80
C ASP A 73 -1.82 -17.46 -16.93
N ARG A 74 -0.63 -17.99 -16.62
CA ARG A 74 0.21 -18.61 -17.65
C ARG A 74 -0.30 -19.99 -18.07
N ASP A 75 -1.02 -20.69 -17.19
CA ASP A 75 -1.73 -21.93 -17.53
C ASP A 75 -2.81 -21.67 -18.58
N ASN A 76 -3.42 -20.49 -18.57
CA ASN A 76 -4.37 -20.02 -19.58
C ASN A 76 -3.71 -19.12 -20.63
N THR A 77 -2.54 -19.51 -21.13
CA THR A 77 -1.84 -18.83 -22.24
C THR A 77 -1.41 -17.39 -21.90
N ASN A 78 -1.01 -17.13 -20.65
CA ASN A 78 -0.57 -15.83 -20.13
C ASN A 78 -1.67 -14.75 -20.13
N LYS A 79 -2.94 -15.12 -20.05
CA LYS A 79 -4.05 -14.15 -20.06
C LYS A 79 -4.12 -13.32 -18.79
N GLY A 80 -4.57 -12.08 -18.94
CA GLY A 80 -4.89 -11.20 -17.82
C GLY A 80 -6.17 -11.67 -17.14
N THR A 81 -6.05 -12.14 -15.89
CA THR A 81 -7.16 -12.77 -15.17
C THR A 81 -7.38 -12.11 -13.81
N ALA A 82 -8.64 -12.01 -13.40
CA ALA A 82 -9.05 -11.54 -12.10
C ALA A 82 -10.00 -12.51 -11.42
N ILE A 83 -10.00 -12.53 -10.09
CA ILE A 83 -10.93 -13.31 -9.27
C ILE A 83 -11.37 -12.50 -8.04
N ILE A 84 -12.66 -12.52 -7.75
CA ILE A 84 -13.22 -11.91 -6.54
C ILE A 84 -13.18 -12.91 -5.39
N GLY A 85 -12.75 -12.46 -4.22
CA GLY A 85 -12.89 -13.19 -2.97
C GLY A 85 -13.73 -12.41 -1.96
N GLN A 86 -14.49 -13.13 -1.15
CA GLN A 86 -15.22 -12.58 -0.01
C GLN A 86 -14.74 -13.22 1.30
N ILE A 87 -14.70 -12.41 2.35
CA ILE A 87 -14.24 -12.78 3.68
C ILE A 87 -15.44 -12.91 4.60
N ASN A 88 -15.53 -14.03 5.30
CA ASN A 88 -16.47 -14.22 6.41
C ASN A 88 -15.70 -14.77 7.62
N GLY A 89 -15.40 -13.90 8.57
CA GLY A 89 -14.50 -14.23 9.68
C GLY A 89 -13.10 -14.57 9.17
N THR A 90 -12.70 -15.83 9.30
CA THR A 90 -11.39 -16.34 8.84
C THR A 90 -11.47 -17.14 7.54
N ASP A 91 -12.65 -17.24 6.93
CA ASP A 91 -12.86 -18.01 5.71
C ASP A 91 -12.86 -17.10 4.49
N ILE A 92 -12.17 -17.53 3.44
CA ILE A 92 -12.22 -16.91 2.12
C ILE A 92 -13.08 -17.79 1.21
N THR A 93 -14.08 -17.20 0.57
CA THR A 93 -14.81 -17.83 -0.55
C THR A 93 -14.43 -17.12 -1.84
N LEU A 94 -13.90 -17.87 -2.81
CA LEU A 94 -13.54 -17.37 -4.13
C LEU A 94 -14.69 -17.55 -5.13
N GLY A 95 -14.87 -16.57 -6.01
CA GLY A 95 -15.75 -16.66 -7.16
C GLY A 95 -15.12 -17.45 -8.31
N THR A 96 -15.63 -17.24 -9.52
CA THR A 96 -15.02 -17.75 -10.76
C THR A 96 -14.00 -16.75 -11.29
N SER A 97 -12.93 -17.24 -11.91
CA SER A 97 -11.99 -16.38 -12.64
C SER A 97 -12.69 -15.67 -13.80
N SER A 98 -12.24 -14.45 -14.09
CA SER A 98 -12.73 -13.61 -15.18
C SER A 98 -11.53 -13.04 -15.93
N VAL A 99 -11.49 -13.28 -17.24
CA VAL A 99 -10.43 -12.75 -18.11
C VAL A 99 -10.74 -11.29 -18.42
N PHE A 100 -9.82 -10.39 -18.08
CA PHE A 100 -9.90 -8.96 -18.45
C PHE A 100 -9.10 -8.64 -19.71
N ASN A 101 -8.13 -9.48 -20.06
CA ASN A 101 -7.41 -9.41 -21.32
C ASN A 101 -7.23 -10.81 -21.91
N ASP A 102 -7.74 -11.03 -23.12
CA ASP A 102 -7.68 -12.29 -23.85
C ASP A 102 -6.40 -12.41 -24.71
N ALA A 103 -5.33 -11.75 -24.27
CA ALA A 103 -4.01 -11.71 -24.89
C ALA A 103 -2.90 -11.91 -23.85
N THR A 104 -1.67 -12.12 -24.32
CA THR A 104 -0.48 -12.26 -23.47
C THR A 104 -0.30 -11.00 -22.60
N THR A 105 -0.47 -11.15 -21.28
CA THR A 105 -0.54 -10.05 -20.32
C THR A 105 0.61 -10.10 -19.32
N ASN A 106 1.28 -8.97 -19.11
CA ASN A 106 2.34 -8.82 -18.11
C ASN A 106 2.07 -7.69 -17.10
N TYR A 107 2.60 -7.89 -15.89
CA TYR A 107 2.58 -6.91 -14.79
C TYR A 107 1.22 -6.27 -14.47
N PRO A 108 0.13 -7.03 -14.32
CA PRO A 108 -1.15 -6.44 -13.94
C PRO A 108 -1.05 -5.74 -12.58
N LYS A 109 -1.70 -4.57 -12.50
CA LYS A 109 -1.80 -3.73 -11.30
C LYS A 109 -3.22 -3.19 -11.24
N ALA A 110 -3.83 -3.20 -10.07
CA ALA A 110 -5.19 -2.72 -9.88
C ALA A 110 -5.27 -1.75 -8.70
N THR A 111 -6.30 -0.91 -8.72
CA THR A 111 -6.70 -0.09 -7.56
C THR A 111 -8.22 0.03 -7.52
N ARG A 112 -8.76 0.19 -6.31
CA ARG A 112 -10.19 0.42 -6.07
C ARG A 112 -10.58 1.86 -6.32
N LEU A 113 -11.59 2.06 -7.17
CA LEU A 113 -12.26 3.35 -7.34
C LEU A 113 -13.43 3.47 -6.35
N SER A 114 -14.27 2.44 -6.24
CA SER A 114 -15.39 2.38 -5.30
C SER A 114 -15.67 0.95 -4.84
N ASP A 115 -16.66 0.75 -3.97
CA ASP A 115 -17.09 -0.60 -3.54
C ASP A 115 -17.61 -1.50 -4.66
N THR A 116 -17.81 -0.94 -5.85
CA THR A 116 -18.33 -1.65 -7.02
C THR A 116 -17.45 -1.45 -8.25
N LYS A 117 -16.25 -0.87 -8.11
CA LYS A 117 -15.45 -0.48 -9.28
C LYS A 117 -13.95 -0.52 -9.00
N ILE A 118 -13.22 -1.16 -9.91
CA ILE A 118 -11.76 -1.19 -9.94
C ILE A 118 -11.27 -0.72 -11.30
N VAL A 119 -10.02 -0.25 -11.33
CA VAL A 119 -9.28 -0.01 -12.57
C VAL A 119 -8.00 -0.83 -12.54
N VAL A 120 -7.67 -1.42 -13.68
CA VAL A 120 -6.52 -2.30 -13.88
C VAL A 120 -5.67 -1.73 -15.00
N THR A 121 -4.35 -1.68 -14.80
CA THR A 121 -3.39 -1.44 -15.86
C THR A 121 -2.46 -2.64 -16.01
N TYR A 122 -2.02 -2.90 -17.23
CA TYR A 122 -1.17 -4.03 -17.59
C TYR A 122 -0.44 -3.76 -18.89
N ARG A 123 0.60 -4.54 -19.16
CA ARG A 123 1.28 -4.60 -20.44
C ARG A 123 0.65 -5.70 -21.30
N ASP A 124 0.25 -5.35 -22.51
CA ASP A 124 -0.25 -6.28 -23.52
C ASP A 124 0.85 -6.60 -24.53
N GLU A 125 1.38 -7.82 -24.49
CA GLU A 125 2.47 -8.24 -25.38
C GLU A 125 2.00 -8.51 -26.81
N ASP A 126 0.71 -8.81 -27.01
CA ASP A 126 0.17 -9.05 -28.35
C ASP A 126 -0.14 -7.71 -29.06
N ASP A 127 -0.30 -6.61 -28.30
CA ASP A 127 -0.31 -5.22 -28.79
C ASP A 127 1.06 -4.53 -28.65
N SER A 128 2.12 -5.20 -29.10
CA SER A 128 3.50 -4.64 -29.15
C SER A 128 4.08 -4.22 -27.79
N GLY A 129 3.55 -4.76 -26.68
CA GLY A 129 3.93 -4.36 -25.32
C GLY A 129 3.29 -3.05 -24.86
N ASN A 130 2.22 -2.58 -25.52
CA ASN A 130 1.53 -1.37 -25.10
C ASN A 130 0.95 -1.53 -23.71
N GLN A 131 0.91 -0.43 -22.95
CA GLN A 131 0.29 -0.41 -21.65
C GLN A 131 -1.19 -0.08 -21.80
N GLN A 132 -2.04 -1.02 -21.45
CA GLN A 132 -3.49 -0.85 -21.48
C GLN A 132 -4.01 -0.54 -20.08
N THR A 133 -5.14 0.15 -20.03
CA THR A 133 -5.92 0.38 -18.81
C THR A 133 -7.37 0.03 -19.06
N ILE A 134 -7.98 -0.73 -18.16
CA ILE A 134 -9.37 -1.19 -18.26
C ILE A 134 -10.06 -1.03 -16.91
N VAL A 135 -11.37 -0.78 -16.92
CA VAL A 135 -12.20 -0.65 -15.73
C VAL A 135 -13.16 -1.83 -15.64
N ALA A 136 -13.42 -2.30 -14.43
CA ALA A 136 -14.47 -3.28 -14.16
C ALA A 136 -15.52 -2.72 -13.21
N ASP A 137 -16.79 -3.03 -13.51
CA ASP A 137 -17.88 -3.01 -12.55
C ASP A 137 -17.96 -4.36 -11.81
N ILE A 138 -18.13 -4.30 -10.49
CA ILE A 138 -18.19 -5.45 -9.59
C ILE A 138 -19.60 -5.56 -9.01
N ASN A 139 -20.19 -6.76 -9.09
CA ASN A 139 -21.46 -7.10 -8.45
C ASN A 139 -21.38 -8.50 -7.84
N GLY A 140 -21.23 -8.57 -6.51
CA GLY A 140 -20.98 -9.83 -5.82
C GLY A 140 -19.66 -10.45 -6.26
N TYR A 141 -19.72 -11.66 -6.84
CA TYR A 141 -18.56 -12.36 -7.42
C TYR A 141 -18.33 -12.07 -8.91
N SER A 142 -19.22 -11.30 -9.55
CA SER A 142 -19.15 -11.05 -10.98
C SER A 142 -18.42 -9.74 -11.30
N MET A 143 -17.65 -9.77 -12.39
CA MET A 143 -16.97 -8.60 -12.97
C MET A 143 -17.47 -8.39 -14.40
N THR A 144 -17.69 -7.14 -14.77
CA THR A 144 -17.98 -6.74 -16.16
C THR A 144 -16.96 -5.71 -16.60
N TRP A 145 -16.21 -6.03 -17.65
CA TRP A 145 -15.09 -5.22 -18.14
C TRP A 145 -15.55 -4.18 -19.17
N GLY A 146 -14.98 -2.99 -19.08
CA GLY A 146 -15.14 -1.92 -20.06
C GLY A 146 -14.31 -2.14 -21.33
N ALA A 147 -14.08 -1.05 -22.07
CA ALA A 147 -13.14 -1.06 -23.18
C ALA A 147 -11.74 -0.68 -22.68
N GLU A 148 -10.71 -1.23 -23.31
CA GLU A 148 -9.32 -0.86 -23.06
C GLU A 148 -9.04 0.58 -23.51
N SER A 149 -8.18 1.26 -22.76
CA SER A 149 -7.61 2.55 -23.09
C SER A 149 -6.09 2.46 -23.06
N THR A 150 -5.45 2.77 -24.19
CA THR A 150 -4.00 2.73 -24.32
C THR A 150 -3.36 3.90 -23.58
N LEU A 151 -2.61 3.57 -22.53
CA LEU A 151 -1.90 4.53 -21.67
C LEU A 151 -0.60 5.00 -22.28
N ASN A 152 0.20 4.05 -22.72
CA ASN A 152 1.47 4.30 -23.37
C ASN A 152 1.63 3.27 -24.48
N THR A 153 1.86 3.76 -25.69
CA THR A 153 2.34 2.91 -26.76
C THR A 153 3.84 2.77 -26.55
N GLN A 154 4.42 1.57 -26.69
CA GLN A 154 5.89 1.29 -26.74
C GLN A 154 6.54 0.53 -25.57
N GLN A 155 6.04 -0.67 -25.22
CA GLN A 155 6.70 -1.59 -24.28
C GLN A 155 6.89 -1.02 -22.86
N ALA A 156 5.88 -0.35 -22.29
CA ALA A 156 6.00 0.26 -20.97
C ALA A 156 6.52 -0.71 -19.90
N GLY A 157 7.36 -0.20 -19.00
CA GLY A 157 7.91 -0.96 -17.87
C GLY A 157 6.87 -1.26 -16.80
N ILE A 158 7.34 -1.77 -15.66
CA ILE A 158 6.48 -2.02 -14.49
C ILE A 158 5.85 -0.70 -14.05
N SER A 159 4.53 -0.66 -14.03
CA SER A 159 3.77 0.49 -13.60
C SER A 159 3.25 0.34 -12.17
N SER A 160 2.87 1.48 -11.60
CA SER A 160 2.07 1.57 -10.39
C SER A 160 0.82 2.39 -10.69
N ILE A 161 -0.30 2.02 -10.07
CA ILE A 161 -1.59 2.71 -10.21
C ILE A 161 -2.15 3.01 -8.83
N GLN A 162 -2.73 4.19 -8.66
CA GLN A 162 -3.35 4.62 -7.42
C GLN A 162 -4.64 5.38 -7.71
N ALA A 163 -5.75 4.95 -7.10
CA ALA A 163 -6.99 5.69 -7.14
C ALA A 163 -6.86 6.97 -6.29
N MET A 164 -7.26 8.10 -6.86
CA MET A 164 -7.29 9.40 -6.22
C MET A 164 -8.70 9.76 -5.77
N SER A 165 -9.73 9.23 -6.43
CA SER A 165 -11.14 9.37 -6.04
C SER A 165 -11.96 8.23 -6.64
N GLY A 166 -13.30 8.29 -6.51
CA GLY A 166 -14.22 7.35 -7.14
C GLY A 166 -14.18 7.32 -8.67
N THR A 167 -13.55 8.32 -9.30
CA THR A 167 -13.51 8.47 -10.77
C THR A 167 -12.14 8.91 -11.29
N LYS A 168 -11.12 9.06 -10.43
CA LYS A 168 -9.80 9.54 -10.83
C LYS A 168 -8.72 8.61 -10.31
N PHE A 169 -7.68 8.40 -11.10
CA PHE A 169 -6.50 7.64 -10.74
C PHE A 169 -5.24 8.26 -11.33
N VAL A 170 -4.09 7.88 -10.79
CA VAL A 170 -2.77 8.18 -11.35
C VAL A 170 -2.09 6.87 -11.71
N VAL A 171 -1.43 6.85 -12.85
CA VAL A 171 -0.48 5.79 -13.21
C VAL A 171 0.91 6.40 -13.31
N SER A 172 1.92 5.68 -12.84
CA SER A 172 3.31 6.03 -13.09
C SER A 172 4.09 4.80 -13.57
N TYR A 173 4.97 5.00 -14.54
CA TYR A 173 5.72 3.94 -15.23
C TYR A 173 7.09 4.46 -15.69
N SER A 174 7.97 3.54 -16.05
CA SER A 174 9.17 3.85 -16.83
C SER A 174 8.90 3.56 -18.32
N ASP A 175 9.28 4.47 -19.21
CA ASP A 175 9.10 4.37 -20.66
C ASP A 175 10.38 3.81 -21.32
N PRO A 176 10.46 2.50 -21.64
CA PRO A 176 11.73 1.89 -22.04
C PRO A 176 12.22 2.32 -23.42
N GLN A 177 11.33 2.75 -24.31
CA GLN A 177 11.74 3.26 -25.63
C GLN A 177 12.22 4.71 -25.56
N ASN A 178 11.84 5.43 -24.51
CA ASN A 178 12.37 6.75 -24.19
C ASN A 178 13.41 6.69 -23.06
N ASN A 179 14.37 5.77 -23.17
CA ASN A 179 15.49 5.63 -22.24
C ASN A 179 15.06 5.40 -20.79
N THR A 180 13.97 4.68 -20.55
CA THR A 180 13.36 4.43 -19.23
C THR A 180 13.01 5.71 -18.46
N ILE A 181 12.66 6.79 -19.16
CA ILE A 181 12.15 8.02 -18.53
C ILE A 181 10.97 7.69 -17.63
N GLY A 182 11.01 8.19 -16.40
CA GLY A 182 9.91 8.07 -15.46
C GLY A 182 8.80 9.02 -15.85
N THR A 183 7.59 8.50 -15.98
CA THR A 183 6.41 9.27 -16.42
C THR A 183 5.24 9.04 -15.45
N ALA A 184 4.37 10.05 -15.31
CA ALA A 184 3.09 9.91 -14.63
C ALA A 184 1.95 10.54 -15.46
N VAL A 185 0.77 9.94 -15.37
CA VAL A 185 -0.44 10.34 -16.11
C VAL A 185 -1.65 10.26 -15.18
N VAL A 186 -2.55 11.25 -15.28
CA VAL A 186 -3.87 11.20 -14.62
C VAL A 186 -4.87 10.54 -15.56
N GLY A 187 -5.63 9.58 -15.05
CA GLY A 187 -6.79 9.01 -15.74
C GLY A 187 -8.09 9.37 -15.04
N GLU A 188 -9.14 9.56 -15.83
CA GLU A 188 -10.51 9.78 -15.36
C GLU A 188 -11.45 8.70 -15.92
N VAL A 189 -12.41 8.29 -15.10
CA VAL A 189 -13.38 7.23 -15.40
C VAL A 189 -14.78 7.80 -15.41
N SER A 190 -15.49 7.57 -16.52
CA SER A 190 -16.91 7.90 -16.67
C SER A 190 -17.67 6.67 -17.14
N GLY A 191 -18.45 6.05 -16.24
CA GLY A 191 -19.08 4.75 -16.50
C GLY A 191 -18.02 3.65 -16.63
N THR A 192 -17.85 3.13 -17.85
CA THR A 192 -16.81 2.15 -18.22
C THR A 192 -15.76 2.70 -19.18
N SER A 193 -15.81 4.00 -19.48
CA SER A 193 -14.84 4.67 -20.35
C SER A 193 -13.74 5.34 -19.53
N ILE A 194 -12.51 5.29 -20.05
CA ILE A 194 -11.34 5.92 -19.47
C ILE A 194 -10.86 7.03 -20.41
N SER A 195 -10.54 8.20 -19.85
CA SER A 195 -9.84 9.28 -20.53
C SER A 195 -8.53 9.58 -19.83
N LEU A 196 -7.44 9.72 -20.59
CA LEU A 196 -6.11 9.94 -20.07
C LEU A 196 -5.65 11.38 -20.33
N GLY A 197 -4.99 11.97 -19.34
CA GLY A 197 -4.38 13.29 -19.45
C GLY A 197 -3.02 13.27 -20.17
N ASN A 198 -2.29 14.37 -20.05
CA ASN A 198 -0.92 14.45 -20.57
C ASN A 198 0.06 13.62 -19.73
N GLU A 199 1.17 13.23 -20.36
CA GLU A 199 2.33 12.65 -19.70
C GLU A 199 3.17 13.74 -19.01
N TYR A 200 3.59 13.47 -17.77
CA TYR A 200 4.47 14.33 -16.99
C TYR A 200 5.73 13.58 -16.57
N THR A 201 6.90 14.13 -16.90
CA THR A 201 8.20 13.54 -16.56
C THR A 201 8.48 13.64 -15.07
N VAL A 202 8.70 12.48 -14.45
CA VAL A 202 9.13 12.30 -13.05
C VAL A 202 10.64 12.50 -12.95
N ASN A 203 11.43 11.77 -13.75
CA ASN A 203 12.89 11.81 -13.74
C ASN A 203 13.47 11.18 -15.02
N ALA A 204 14.78 11.35 -15.26
CA ALA A 204 15.45 10.98 -16.50
C ALA A 204 15.52 9.47 -16.78
N GLN A 205 15.83 8.63 -15.79
CA GLN A 205 15.72 7.16 -15.90
C GLN A 205 15.27 6.57 -14.57
N THR A 206 14.22 5.77 -14.60
CA THR A 206 13.64 5.22 -13.38
C THR A 206 13.19 3.77 -13.50
N SER A 207 13.03 3.13 -12.35
CA SER A 207 12.38 1.84 -12.18
C SER A 207 11.73 1.71 -10.81
N ASN A 208 11.02 0.61 -10.56
CA ASN A 208 10.39 0.28 -9.26
C ASN A 208 9.46 1.39 -8.73
N HIS A 209 8.55 1.88 -9.58
CA HIS A 209 7.58 2.88 -9.17
C HIS A 209 6.58 2.30 -8.17
N GLN A 210 6.26 3.06 -7.13
CA GLN A 210 5.14 2.77 -6.23
C GLN A 210 4.42 4.08 -5.90
N LEU A 211 3.09 4.04 -5.88
CA LEU A 211 2.23 5.17 -5.61
C LEU A 211 1.42 4.95 -4.33
N THR A 212 1.14 6.03 -3.62
CA THR A 212 0.12 6.05 -2.57
C THR A 212 -0.56 7.41 -2.53
N LYS A 213 -1.85 7.40 -2.22
CA LYS A 213 -2.67 8.60 -2.17
C LYS A 213 -2.43 9.33 -0.85
N LEU A 214 -2.04 10.60 -0.92
CA LEU A 214 -1.90 11.50 0.23
C LEU A 214 -3.19 12.29 0.50
N SER A 215 -3.81 12.80 -0.57
CA SER A 215 -5.14 13.42 -0.57
C SER A 215 -5.79 13.21 -1.94
N ASP A 216 -7.01 13.69 -2.16
CA ASP A 216 -7.72 13.55 -3.44
C ASP A 216 -6.96 14.16 -4.63
N ASP A 217 -6.06 15.10 -4.36
CA ASP A 217 -5.28 15.87 -5.31
C ASP A 217 -3.76 15.73 -5.10
N ARG A 218 -3.30 14.90 -4.16
CA ARG A 218 -1.87 14.73 -3.88
C ARG A 218 -1.52 13.26 -3.70
N PHE A 219 -0.38 12.87 -4.21
CA PHE A 219 0.15 11.52 -4.07
C PHE A 219 1.63 11.55 -3.72
N ILE A 220 2.12 10.44 -3.17
CA ILE A 220 3.55 10.17 -3.04
C ILE A 220 3.93 9.15 -4.10
N LEU A 221 5.05 9.41 -4.77
CA LEU A 221 5.68 8.49 -5.71
C LEU A 221 7.07 8.14 -5.18
N THR A 222 7.33 6.86 -4.98
CA THR A 222 8.69 6.34 -4.79
C THR A 222 9.17 5.68 -6.07
N TYR A 223 10.46 5.82 -6.36
CA TYR A 223 11.11 5.22 -7.51
C TYR A 223 12.58 4.96 -7.22
N ARG A 224 13.19 4.10 -8.03
CA ARG A 224 14.64 3.93 -8.11
C ARG A 224 15.19 4.83 -9.21
N ASP A 225 16.18 5.64 -8.89
CA ASP A 225 16.87 6.53 -9.83
C ASP A 225 18.02 5.78 -10.49
N ASP A 226 17.78 5.29 -11.71
CA ASP A 226 18.74 4.49 -12.44
C ASP A 226 19.90 5.34 -13.01
N THR A 227 19.79 6.68 -12.97
CA THR A 227 20.89 7.60 -13.32
C THR A 227 21.79 7.97 -12.14
N ASP A 228 21.32 7.75 -10.92
CA ASP A 228 21.99 8.16 -9.69
C ASP A 228 22.30 6.93 -8.82
N ASN A 229 23.17 6.05 -9.32
CA ASN A 229 23.63 4.84 -8.63
C ASN A 229 22.52 3.91 -8.12
N TYR A 230 21.36 3.91 -8.77
CA TYR A 230 20.19 3.13 -8.38
C TYR A 230 19.66 3.51 -6.99
N GLN A 231 19.78 4.78 -6.60
CA GLN A 231 19.27 5.31 -5.33
C GLN A 231 17.74 5.24 -5.24
N GLY A 232 17.21 5.04 -4.04
CA GLY A 232 15.79 5.12 -3.77
C GLY A 232 15.36 6.56 -3.45
N LYS A 233 14.43 7.10 -4.24
CA LYS A 233 13.92 8.48 -4.11
C LYS A 233 12.39 8.51 -3.97
N ALA A 234 11.90 9.52 -3.25
CA ALA A 234 10.47 9.78 -3.08
C ALA A 234 10.16 11.25 -3.36
N LEU A 235 8.99 11.55 -3.93
CA LEU A 235 8.52 12.92 -4.13
C LEU A 235 6.99 13.04 -3.95
N VAL A 236 6.53 14.28 -3.74
CA VAL A 236 5.09 14.63 -3.73
C VAL A 236 4.66 15.05 -5.12
N GLY A 237 3.60 14.46 -5.65
CA GLY A 237 2.90 14.92 -6.84
C GLY A 237 1.60 15.65 -6.48
N ASN A 238 1.33 16.78 -7.12
CA ASN A 238 0.09 17.55 -6.98
C ASN A 238 -0.70 17.52 -8.29
N ILE A 239 -2.01 17.34 -8.19
CA ILE A 239 -2.94 17.22 -9.30
C ILE A 239 -3.87 18.44 -9.34
N SER A 240 -3.90 19.14 -10.47
CA SER A 240 -4.89 20.17 -10.77
C SER A 240 -5.59 19.85 -12.08
N GLY A 241 -6.84 19.37 -12.00
CA GLY A 241 -7.52 18.76 -13.15
C GLY A 241 -6.82 17.45 -13.56
N THR A 242 -6.15 17.46 -14.72
CA THR A 242 -5.28 16.37 -15.20
C THR A 242 -3.80 16.75 -15.22
N THR A 243 -3.45 17.95 -14.74
CA THR A 243 -2.06 18.42 -14.68
C THR A 243 -1.36 17.94 -13.43
N ILE A 244 -0.15 17.41 -13.57
CA ILE A 244 0.72 16.99 -12.47
C ILE A 244 1.87 17.99 -12.30
N THR A 245 2.18 18.35 -11.06
CA THR A 245 3.43 19.05 -10.69
C THR A 245 4.14 18.29 -9.57
N PHE A 246 5.47 18.23 -9.63
CA PHE A 246 6.28 17.47 -8.67
C PHE A 246 7.05 18.39 -7.72
N GLY A 247 7.09 17.99 -6.45
CA GLY A 247 8.05 18.51 -5.48
C GLY A 247 9.47 18.01 -5.75
N ALA A 248 10.43 18.52 -4.97
CA ALA A 248 11.81 18.05 -5.07
C ALA A 248 11.92 16.60 -4.55
N PRO A 249 12.68 15.72 -5.25
CA PRO A 249 12.89 14.35 -4.78
C PRO A 249 13.76 14.33 -3.52
N ALA A 250 13.34 13.52 -2.54
CA ALA A 250 14.07 13.22 -1.34
C ALA A 250 14.66 11.79 -1.41
N ILE A 251 15.90 11.63 -0.98
CA ILE A 251 16.60 10.33 -0.99
C ILE A 251 16.26 9.57 0.29
N PHE A 252 15.67 8.38 0.15
CA PHE A 252 15.52 7.45 1.28
C PHE A 252 16.62 6.38 1.29
N CYS A 253 17.17 6.02 0.13
CA CYS A 253 18.26 5.04 0.02
C CYS A 253 19.37 5.64 -0.83
N ASP A 254 20.52 5.91 -0.23
CA ASP A 254 21.72 6.46 -0.86
C ASP A 254 22.66 5.39 -1.45
N LEU A 255 22.33 4.11 -1.22
CA LEU A 255 22.97 2.95 -1.83
C LEU A 255 22.13 2.41 -3.01
N THR A 256 22.69 1.45 -3.74
CA THR A 256 21.98 0.70 -4.79
C THR A 256 20.78 -0.03 -4.21
N ASN A 257 19.58 0.49 -4.47
CA ASN A 257 18.31 -0.06 -4.03
C ASN A 257 17.92 -1.29 -4.86
N THR A 258 17.66 -2.40 -4.18
CA THR A 258 17.30 -3.67 -4.83
C THR A 258 15.82 -3.99 -4.67
N ARG A 259 15.23 -3.66 -3.52
CA ARG A 259 13.81 -3.86 -3.21
C ARG A 259 13.29 -2.70 -2.40
N THR A 260 12.03 -2.31 -2.64
CA THR A 260 11.34 -1.26 -1.88
C THR A 260 9.86 -1.60 -1.74
N THR A 261 9.32 -1.34 -0.56
CA THR A 261 7.89 -1.24 -0.30
C THR A 261 7.65 -0.05 0.61
N PHE A 262 6.55 0.67 0.43
CA PHE A 262 6.25 1.84 1.24
C PHE A 262 4.75 1.98 1.49
N SER A 263 4.40 2.70 2.56
CA SER A 263 3.02 3.07 2.87
C SER A 263 3.00 4.38 3.64
N LEU A 264 1.91 5.15 3.54
CA LEU A 264 1.63 6.25 4.47
C LEU A 264 1.24 5.65 5.81
N TYR A 265 1.92 5.98 6.89
CA TYR A 265 1.57 5.49 8.22
C TYR A 265 0.70 6.46 9.03
N ASP A 266 0.64 7.71 8.60
CA ASP A 266 -0.17 8.81 9.15
C ASP A 266 -0.47 9.81 8.00
N ASP A 267 -1.29 10.83 8.26
CA ASP A 267 -1.70 11.82 7.25
C ASP A 267 -0.51 12.58 6.62
N ASP A 268 0.58 12.74 7.37
CA ASP A 268 1.78 13.47 6.96
C ASP A 268 3.07 12.65 7.10
N LYS A 269 2.97 11.34 7.34
CA LYS A 269 4.14 10.50 7.53
C LYS A 269 4.10 9.24 6.69
N LEU A 270 5.29 8.81 6.27
CA LEU A 270 5.47 7.67 5.41
C LEU A 270 6.55 6.73 5.96
N LEU A 271 6.37 5.45 5.68
CA LEU A 271 7.24 4.38 6.05
C LEU A 271 7.79 3.73 4.78
N VAL A 272 9.11 3.67 4.65
CA VAL A 272 9.78 2.99 3.54
C VAL A 272 10.58 1.84 4.10
N ASN A 273 10.31 0.64 3.61
CA ASN A 273 11.18 -0.50 3.79
C ASN A 273 11.93 -0.79 2.51
N TYR A 274 13.25 -0.92 2.59
CA TYR A 274 14.09 -1.17 1.44
C TYR A 274 15.25 -2.11 1.75
N GLN A 275 15.77 -2.73 0.71
CA GLN A 275 17.00 -3.53 0.73
C GLN A 275 18.00 -2.95 -0.28
N THR A 276 19.28 -3.24 -0.06
CA THR A 276 20.37 -2.74 -0.90
C THR A 276 21.27 -3.87 -1.37
N SER A 277 22.09 -3.62 -2.40
CA SER A 277 23.06 -4.62 -2.88
C SER A 277 24.17 -4.93 -1.88
N VAL A 278 24.48 -3.99 -0.98
CA VAL A 278 25.54 -4.11 0.04
C VAL A 278 24.98 -4.67 1.35
N ILE A 279 23.74 -4.32 1.66
CA ILE A 279 23.03 -4.72 2.86
C ILE A 279 21.70 -5.32 2.39
N PRO A 280 21.67 -6.64 2.13
CA PRO A 280 20.52 -7.34 1.56
C PRO A 280 19.41 -7.55 2.59
N THR A 281 19.64 -7.15 3.84
CA THR A 281 18.66 -7.13 4.92
C THR A 281 17.83 -5.85 4.86
N MET A 282 16.65 -5.90 5.49
CA MET A 282 15.71 -4.79 5.46
C MET A 282 16.19 -3.57 6.27
N TYR A 283 16.00 -2.40 5.68
CA TYR A 283 16.07 -1.10 6.34
C TYR A 283 14.71 -0.46 6.39
N LEU A 284 14.38 0.07 7.57
CA LEU A 284 13.18 0.85 7.77
C LEU A 284 13.55 2.33 7.92
N LYS A 285 12.87 3.19 7.16
CA LYS A 285 12.95 4.64 7.29
C LYS A 285 11.56 5.24 7.42
N THR A 286 11.44 6.13 8.37
CA THR A 286 10.33 7.05 8.55
C THR A 286 10.64 8.35 7.82
N GLY A 287 9.63 8.93 7.18
CA GLY A 287 9.70 10.25 6.60
C GLY A 287 8.49 11.09 6.98
N SER A 288 8.67 12.40 7.04
CA SER A 288 7.63 13.40 7.27
C SER A 288 7.40 14.24 6.02
N ILE A 289 6.15 14.64 5.79
CA ILE A 289 5.71 15.42 4.64
C ILE A 289 5.30 16.81 5.13
N SER A 290 5.94 17.85 4.59
CA SER A 290 5.58 19.24 4.84
C SER A 290 5.40 19.96 3.51
N GLY A 291 4.14 20.24 3.15
CA GLY A 291 3.81 20.75 1.82
C GLY A 291 4.27 19.78 0.72
N ASN A 292 5.14 20.23 -0.19
CA ASN A 292 5.66 19.40 -1.29
C ASN A 292 7.03 18.78 -0.98
N THR A 293 7.47 18.84 0.27
CA THR A 293 8.78 18.34 0.68
C THR A 293 8.63 17.12 1.56
N ILE A 294 9.43 16.11 1.27
CA ILE A 294 9.61 14.92 2.10
C ILE A 294 10.95 15.05 2.81
N SER A 295 10.99 14.73 4.10
CA SER A 295 12.22 14.63 4.88
C SER A 295 12.31 13.25 5.51
N PHE A 296 13.43 12.56 5.33
CA PHE A 296 13.67 11.23 5.90
C PHE A 296 14.53 11.33 7.15
N GLU A 297 14.18 10.54 8.15
CA GLU A 297 15.00 10.37 9.35
C GLU A 297 16.24 9.52 9.03
N ALA A 298 17.19 9.53 9.99
CA ALA A 298 18.36 8.65 9.92
C ALA A 298 17.90 7.17 9.85
N ALA A 299 18.63 6.35 9.09
CA ALA A 299 18.31 4.94 8.99
C ALA A 299 18.48 4.28 10.36
N SER A 300 17.44 3.63 10.86
CA SER A 300 17.58 2.63 11.93
C SER A 300 17.69 1.26 11.27
N PRO A 301 18.75 0.46 11.53
CA PRO A 301 18.75 -0.95 11.15
C PRO A 301 17.50 -1.61 11.69
N SER A 302 16.83 -2.45 10.89
CA SER A 302 15.69 -3.21 11.41
C SER A 302 16.19 -4.08 12.56
N THR A 303 15.68 -3.84 13.77
CA THR A 303 15.87 -4.74 14.91
C THR A 303 14.94 -5.97 14.83
N TRP A 304 14.13 -6.06 13.77
CA TRP A 304 13.03 -6.99 13.61
C TRP A 304 13.26 -7.86 12.37
N GLY A 305 13.58 -9.14 12.58
CA GLY A 305 13.71 -10.14 11.51
C GLY A 305 14.81 -9.83 10.47
N VAL A 306 15.84 -10.68 10.39
CA VAL A 306 16.88 -10.53 9.36
C VAL A 306 16.41 -11.27 8.11
N PHE A 307 15.66 -10.60 7.24
CA PHE A 307 15.26 -11.16 5.93
C PHE A 307 16.18 -10.63 4.85
N GLU A 308 16.95 -11.54 4.26
CA GLU A 308 17.83 -11.24 3.14
C GLU A 308 17.11 -11.47 1.82
N ASN A 309 17.14 -10.47 0.93
CA ASN A 309 16.61 -10.57 -0.43
C ASN A 309 15.12 -10.97 -0.54
N ALA A 310 14.34 -10.73 0.52
CA ALA A 310 12.93 -11.11 0.59
C ALA A 310 12.02 -10.18 -0.22
N GLU A 311 11.00 -10.75 -0.86
CA GLU A 311 9.86 -9.97 -1.36
C GLU A 311 9.06 -9.42 -0.18
N MET A 312 8.56 -8.20 -0.29
CA MET A 312 7.94 -7.48 0.83
C MET A 312 6.67 -6.75 0.41
N SER A 313 5.72 -6.68 1.33
CA SER A 313 4.56 -5.81 1.25
C SER A 313 4.35 -5.15 2.62
N VAL A 314 4.16 -3.82 2.64
CA VAL A 314 3.89 -3.07 3.87
C VAL A 314 2.49 -2.45 3.82
N LEU A 315 1.78 -2.57 4.93
CA LEU A 315 0.43 -2.06 5.14
C LEU A 315 0.41 -1.22 6.40
N THR A 316 0.04 0.04 6.28
CA THR A 316 -0.39 0.80 7.46
C THR A 316 -1.75 0.31 7.90
N LEU A 317 -1.93 0.17 9.21
CA LEU A 317 -3.17 -0.20 9.88
C LEU A 317 -3.80 1.06 10.50
N TYR A 318 -4.32 0.96 11.73
CA TYR A 318 -4.90 2.06 12.49
C TYR A 318 -3.98 2.43 13.67
N ASP A 319 -4.14 3.63 14.25
CA ASP A 319 -3.38 4.10 15.43
C ASP A 319 -1.86 3.99 15.30
N ASN A 320 -1.29 4.45 14.17
CA ASN A 320 0.15 4.36 13.87
C ASN A 320 0.73 2.93 13.85
N LYS A 321 -0.13 1.91 13.75
CA LYS A 321 0.31 0.53 13.54
C LYS A 321 0.58 0.31 12.07
N TRP A 322 1.58 -0.50 11.79
CA TRP A 322 1.87 -0.99 10.46
C TRP A 322 2.23 -2.46 10.53
N LEU A 323 2.02 -3.14 9.41
CA LEU A 323 2.30 -4.53 9.22
C LEU A 323 3.21 -4.66 8.01
N MET A 324 4.24 -5.48 8.13
CA MET A 324 5.00 -5.95 6.99
C MET A 324 4.80 -7.45 6.84
N VAL A 325 4.65 -7.87 5.58
CA VAL A 325 4.62 -9.26 5.16
C VAL A 325 5.85 -9.49 4.28
N ALA A 326 6.69 -10.45 4.64
CA ALA A 326 7.87 -10.84 3.86
C ALA A 326 7.79 -12.31 3.45
N GLY A 327 8.27 -12.61 2.25
CA GLY A 327 8.42 -13.96 1.73
C GLY A 327 9.86 -14.46 1.82
N VAL A 328 10.12 -15.43 2.71
CA VAL A 328 11.38 -16.20 2.73
C VAL A 328 11.07 -17.69 2.83
N GLU A 329 12.09 -18.52 2.54
CA GLU A 329 12.03 -19.97 2.72
C GLU A 329 11.40 -20.34 4.07
N ALA A 330 10.20 -20.91 4.00
CA ALA A 330 9.32 -21.25 5.12
C ALA A 330 8.75 -20.07 5.95
N GLY A 331 7.77 -19.35 5.37
CA GLY A 331 6.69 -18.73 6.13
C GLY A 331 6.56 -17.20 6.02
N THR A 332 5.32 -16.72 6.07
CA THR A 332 4.99 -15.31 6.24
C THR A 332 5.29 -14.90 7.68
N ILE A 333 6.18 -13.93 7.87
CA ILE A 333 6.42 -13.35 9.20
C ILE A 333 5.69 -12.02 9.30
N LEU A 334 4.72 -12.01 10.21
CA LEU A 334 4.02 -10.85 10.66
C LEU A 334 4.95 -9.99 11.53
N MET A 335 5.23 -8.77 11.11
CA MET A 335 5.89 -7.80 11.98
C MET A 335 4.88 -6.86 12.62
N TYR A 336 4.93 -6.77 13.95
CA TYR A 336 4.18 -5.83 14.77
C TYR A 336 5.16 -4.84 15.41
N GLN A 337 5.03 -3.55 15.13
CA GLN A 337 5.64 -2.52 15.97
C GLN A 337 4.56 -1.91 16.86
N LYS A 338 4.77 -1.99 18.18
CA LYS A 338 3.89 -1.40 19.19
C LYS A 338 3.89 0.12 19.01
N PRO A 339 2.72 0.79 18.88
CA PRO A 339 2.69 2.24 18.96
C PRO A 339 3.12 2.65 20.38
N VAL A 340 4.05 3.60 20.45
CA VAL A 340 4.30 4.33 21.69
C VAL A 340 3.22 5.39 21.77
N TYR A 341 2.22 5.16 22.63
CA TYR A 341 1.25 6.20 22.94
C TYR A 341 1.99 7.33 23.67
N VAL A 342 1.93 8.54 23.11
CA VAL A 342 2.21 9.74 23.90
C VAL A 342 0.86 10.19 24.48
N ILE A 343 0.54 9.74 25.68
CA ILE A 343 -0.67 10.17 26.39
C ILE A 343 -0.38 11.52 27.06
N GLY A 344 -1.24 12.52 26.84
CA GLY A 344 -1.26 13.73 27.64
C GLY A 344 -2.38 14.71 27.26
N ILE A 345 -3.36 14.90 28.14
CA ILE A 345 -4.23 16.08 28.20
C ILE A 345 -3.96 16.73 29.55
N ALA A 346 -3.55 18.00 29.58
CA ALA A 346 -3.46 18.78 30.80
C ALA A 346 -4.22 20.10 30.63
N ALA A 347 -5.12 20.38 31.57
CA ALA A 347 -5.69 21.72 31.73
C ALA A 347 -4.74 22.54 32.59
N SER A 348 -4.26 23.69 32.10
CA SER A 348 -3.66 24.68 33.00
C SER A 348 -4.79 25.28 33.84
N SER A 349 -4.64 25.23 35.16
CA SER A 349 -5.61 25.79 36.11
C SER A 349 -5.87 27.27 35.80
N GLY A 350 -6.99 27.56 35.13
CA GLY A 350 -7.48 28.92 34.96
C GLY A 350 -8.42 29.25 36.11
N SER A 351 -8.11 30.32 36.85
CA SER A 351 -8.97 30.88 37.91
C SER A 351 -10.17 31.66 37.33
N GLY A 352 -10.89 31.05 36.38
CA GLY A 352 -12.06 31.63 35.72
C GLY A 352 -13.38 31.35 36.44
N SER A 353 -14.36 32.22 36.26
CA SER A 353 -15.73 32.02 36.75
C SER A 353 -16.54 31.15 35.79
N ASN A 354 -17.72 30.68 36.21
CA ASN A 354 -18.57 29.81 35.40
C ASN A 354 -18.98 30.51 34.08
N GLY A 355 -18.48 30.01 32.93
CA GLY A 355 -18.70 30.59 31.60
C GLY A 355 -17.43 30.99 30.84
N ASP A 356 -16.25 30.93 31.46
CA ASP A 356 -14.98 31.26 30.80
C ASP A 356 -14.42 30.11 29.93
N SER A 357 -13.81 30.44 28.79
CA SER A 357 -13.09 29.49 27.94
C SER A 357 -11.78 29.02 28.60
N VAL A 358 -11.54 27.72 28.66
CA VAL A 358 -10.29 27.12 29.17
C VAL A 358 -9.32 26.88 28.01
N ASN A 359 -8.06 27.28 28.17
CA ASN A 359 -7.01 26.95 27.22
C ASN A 359 -6.65 25.46 27.31
N VAL A 360 -6.93 24.71 26.23
CA VAL A 360 -6.43 23.34 26.04
C VAL A 360 -5.08 23.44 25.37
N VAL A 361 -4.03 22.91 26.01
CA VAL A 361 -2.71 22.78 25.41
C VAL A 361 -2.54 21.35 24.93
N TYR A 362 -2.31 21.18 23.63
CA TYR A 362 -1.83 19.92 23.06
C TYR A 362 -0.30 19.89 23.17
N SER A 363 0.26 19.23 24.19
CA SER A 363 1.71 18.97 24.24
C SER A 363 2.06 17.87 25.25
N GLY A 364 2.93 16.95 24.84
CA GLY A 364 3.22 15.69 25.52
C GLY A 364 3.99 15.74 26.85
N ILE A 365 4.15 14.53 27.41
CA ILE A 365 4.96 14.09 28.56
C ILE A 365 4.76 14.90 29.85
N VAL A 366 3.86 14.41 30.72
CA VAL A 366 3.82 14.77 32.13
C VAL A 366 5.01 14.12 32.84
N SER A 367 5.89 14.91 33.45
CA SER A 367 6.93 14.41 34.36
C SER A 367 6.35 14.17 35.75
N GLY A 368 6.72 13.04 36.38
CA GLY A 368 6.32 12.72 37.77
C GLY A 368 5.15 11.74 37.89
N LEU A 369 4.83 10.98 36.83
CA LEU A 369 4.01 9.78 36.94
C LEU A 369 4.91 8.57 37.19
N ASP A 370 4.84 8.03 38.40
CA ASP A 370 5.45 6.81 38.87
C ASP A 370 4.38 5.70 39.05
N ASP A 371 4.81 4.44 39.03
CA ASP A 371 3.97 3.24 39.26
C ASP A 371 2.86 2.91 38.23
N LEU A 372 2.95 3.41 36.99
CA LEU A 372 2.09 2.94 35.90
C LEU A 372 2.50 1.55 35.40
N ILE A 373 1.53 0.69 35.16
CA ILE A 373 1.72 -0.69 34.71
C ILE A 373 1.53 -0.74 33.20
N GLU A 374 2.54 -1.26 32.50
CA GLU A 374 2.47 -1.44 31.05
C GLU A 374 1.29 -2.37 30.67
N GLY A 375 0.43 -1.90 29.75
CA GLY A 375 -0.72 -2.66 29.24
C GLY A 375 -1.98 -2.59 30.12
N GLN A 376 -1.93 -1.88 31.24
CA GLN A 376 -3.11 -1.56 32.04
C GLN A 376 -3.88 -0.41 31.35
N ALA A 377 -5.20 -0.55 31.21
CA ALA A 377 -6.06 0.52 30.69
C ALA A 377 -6.27 1.61 31.74
N TYR A 378 -6.12 2.86 31.32
CA TYR A 378 -6.35 4.03 32.15
C TYR A 378 -7.44 4.95 31.60
N TYR A 379 -8.16 5.59 32.52
CA TYR A 379 -9.31 6.44 32.27
C TYR A 379 -9.19 7.74 33.07
N ALA A 380 -9.96 8.77 32.70
CA ALA A 380 -10.16 9.95 33.54
C ALA A 380 -11.44 9.80 34.39
N ASP A 381 -11.35 10.04 35.69
CA ASP A 381 -12.52 10.18 36.55
C ASP A 381 -13.30 11.49 36.27
N GLU A 382 -14.37 11.74 37.01
CA GLU A 382 -15.18 12.97 36.86
C GLU A 382 -14.41 14.26 37.19
N ASN A 383 -13.31 14.15 37.93
CA ASN A 383 -12.46 15.25 38.34
C ASN A 383 -11.21 15.39 37.45
N GLY A 384 -11.05 14.54 36.43
CA GLY A 384 -9.89 14.54 35.54
C GLY A 384 -8.65 13.84 36.10
N ASN A 385 -8.77 13.08 37.19
CA ASN A 385 -7.66 12.27 37.70
C ASN A 385 -7.53 10.96 36.93
N LEU A 386 -6.29 10.46 36.83
CA LEU A 386 -6.00 9.15 36.27
C LEU A 386 -6.57 8.04 37.17
N THR A 387 -7.30 7.10 36.59
CA THR A 387 -7.89 5.95 37.28
C THR A 387 -7.83 4.70 36.40
N THR A 388 -7.89 3.52 37.02
CA THR A 388 -8.07 2.22 36.32
C THR A 388 -9.54 1.79 36.30
N THR A 389 -10.43 2.56 36.92
CA THR A 389 -11.87 2.34 36.86
C THR A 389 -12.40 2.77 35.50
N VAL A 390 -13.13 1.90 34.82
CA VAL A 390 -13.70 2.19 33.49
C VAL A 390 -14.63 3.39 33.57
N THR A 391 -14.34 4.41 32.76
CA THR A 391 -15.21 5.56 32.50
C THR A 391 -15.34 5.79 31.00
N ASP A 392 -16.22 6.67 30.59
CA ASP A 392 -16.37 7.07 29.17
C ASP A 392 -15.15 7.83 28.62
N ARG A 393 -14.16 8.16 29.47
CA ARG A 393 -12.97 8.96 29.14
C ARG A 393 -11.73 8.09 29.11
N TYR A 394 -11.64 7.20 28.13
CA TYR A 394 -10.48 6.33 27.94
C TYR A 394 -9.25 7.13 27.49
N LEU A 395 -8.11 6.91 28.15
CA LEU A 395 -6.87 7.67 27.94
C LEU A 395 -5.76 6.86 27.25
N GLY A 396 -5.80 5.53 27.34
CA GLY A 396 -4.80 4.62 26.77
C GLY A 396 -4.56 3.38 27.60
#